data_AF-A0ABC8TNG7-F1
#
_entry.id   AF-A0ABC8TNG7-F1
#
_cell.length_a   1.000
_cell.length_b   1.000
_cell.length_c   1.000
_cell.angle_alpha   90.00
_cell.angle_beta   90.00
_cell.angle_gamma   90.00
#
_symmetry.space_group_name_H-M   'P 1'
#
loop_
_entity.id
_entity.type
_entity.pdbx_description
1 polymer ?
#
loop_
_entity_poly.entity_id
_entity_poly.type
_entity_poly.pdbx_seq_one_letter_code
_entity_poly.pdbx_strand_id
1 'polypeptide(L)'
;MLALGSPTTSVRPSISCNALLRELQQIWSDIGESEADKDRMLLELERECLEVYRRKVDEAANAKARLHQSIAAKEAELATLMAALGELNIHSPIQSEKKGTALKKQLASVAPLVEDLKLKKEERIKQFSDIQAQIEKISGEISGCGHFISPVSSLNLEEQDLSLRKLTEYQSHLRALQKEKVCLQSMLSQPMSSVWRSNFIDSTHIVNNL
;
A
#
# COMPACT_ATOMS: atom_id res chain seq x y z
N MET A 1 -20.23 -27.28 -10.96
CA MET A 1 -20.94 -26.76 -12.14
C MET A 1 -21.58 -25.44 -11.75
N LEU A 2 -21.04 -24.32 -12.23
CA LEU A 2 -21.61 -22.99 -11.99
C LEU A 2 -22.08 -22.44 -13.34
N ALA A 3 -23.38 -22.20 -13.44
CA ALA A 3 -24.04 -21.75 -14.66
C ALA A 3 -23.62 -20.31 -14.97
N LEU A 4 -22.99 -20.13 -16.13
CA LEU A 4 -22.76 -18.83 -16.74
C LEU A 4 -24.11 -18.34 -17.28
N GLY A 5 -24.72 -17.39 -16.58
CA GLY A 5 -25.88 -16.66 -17.10
C GLY A 5 -25.43 -15.79 -18.27
N SER A 6 -25.82 -16.18 -19.49
CA SER A 6 -25.70 -15.34 -20.68
C SER A 6 -26.61 -14.12 -20.53
N PRO A 7 -26.13 -12.90 -20.87
CA PRO A 7 -27.01 -11.76 -21.01
C PRO A 7 -27.87 -11.98 -22.26
N THR A 8 -29.18 -12.12 -22.07
CA THR A 8 -30.14 -12.03 -23.16
C THR A 8 -30.06 -10.62 -23.73
N THR A 9 -29.46 -10.50 -24.91
CA THR A 9 -29.54 -9.31 -25.74
C THR A 9 -31.02 -9.11 -26.07
N SER A 10 -31.69 -8.27 -25.31
CA SER A 10 -33.01 -7.74 -25.66
C SER A 10 -32.82 -6.94 -26.96
N VAL A 11 -33.14 -7.57 -28.09
CA VAL A 11 -33.19 -6.91 -29.39
C VAL A 11 -34.40 -5.98 -29.35
N ARG A 12 -34.18 -4.78 -28.82
CA ARG A 12 -35.09 -3.65 -28.97
C ARG A 12 -35.15 -3.32 -30.46
N PRO A 13 -36.34 -3.07 -31.07
CA PRO A 13 -36.38 -2.54 -32.42
C PRO A 13 -35.61 -1.22 -32.41
N SER A 14 -34.51 -1.13 -33.16
CA SER A 14 -33.75 0.11 -33.28
C SER A 14 -34.53 1.07 -34.16
N ILE A 15 -35.52 1.74 -33.57
CA ILE A 15 -36.20 2.86 -34.23
C ILE A 15 -35.19 4.00 -34.27
N SER A 16 -34.78 4.39 -35.48
CA SER A 16 -33.85 5.51 -35.67
C SER A 16 -34.56 6.86 -35.47
N CYS A 17 -33.82 7.89 -35.06
CA CYS A 17 -34.36 9.25 -34.94
C CYS A 17 -35.02 9.73 -36.26
N ASN A 18 -34.44 9.35 -37.40
CA ASN A 18 -34.97 9.67 -38.73
C ASN A 18 -36.29 8.96 -39.07
N ALA A 19 -36.60 7.82 -38.45
CA ALA A 19 -37.90 7.17 -38.61
C ALA A 19 -38.98 7.93 -37.84
N LEU A 20 -38.71 8.25 -36.57
CA LEU A 20 -39.62 9.02 -35.71
C LEU A 20 -39.88 10.44 -36.25
N LEU A 21 -38.86 11.11 -36.77
CA LEU A 21 -39.04 12.44 -37.38
C LEU A 21 -39.94 12.40 -38.61
N ARG A 22 -39.84 11.36 -39.45
CA ARG A 22 -40.73 11.19 -40.61
C ARG A 22 -42.17 10.91 -40.19
N GLU A 23 -42.36 10.08 -39.17
CA GLU A 23 -43.69 9.82 -38.60
C GLU A 23 -44.29 11.11 -38.02
N LEU A 24 -43.51 11.89 -37.28
CA LEU A 24 -43.94 13.18 -36.72
C LEU A 24 -44.33 14.18 -37.81
N GLN A 25 -43.53 14.28 -38.88
CA GLN A 25 -43.83 15.13 -40.04
C GLN A 25 -45.11 14.72 -40.76
N GLN A 26 -45.35 13.40 -40.91
CA GLN A 26 -46.59 12.90 -41.49
C GLN A 26 -47.79 13.30 -40.63
N ILE A 27 -47.71 13.09 -39.31
CA ILE A 27 -48.78 13.46 -38.38
C ILE A 27 -49.06 14.97 -38.44
N TRP A 28 -48.02 15.80 -38.43
CA TRP A 28 -48.16 17.24 -38.57
C TRP A 28 -48.83 17.65 -39.89
N SER A 29 -48.53 16.94 -40.99
CA SER A 29 -49.21 17.13 -42.27
C SER A 29 -50.68 16.73 -42.20
N ASP A 30 -51.00 15.63 -41.52
CA ASP A 30 -52.35 15.09 -41.42
C ASP A 30 -53.28 15.99 -40.57
N ILE A 31 -52.74 16.61 -39.51
CA ILE A 31 -53.50 17.51 -38.62
C ILE A 31 -53.48 18.99 -39.05
N GLY A 32 -52.62 19.35 -40.01
CA GLY A 32 -52.46 20.73 -40.47
C GLY A 32 -51.73 21.65 -39.47
N GLU A 33 -50.71 21.13 -38.79
CA GLU A 33 -49.90 21.91 -37.83
C GLU A 33 -49.23 23.12 -38.52
N SER A 34 -49.10 24.25 -37.82
CA SER A 34 -48.48 25.45 -38.39
C SER A 34 -46.96 25.32 -38.49
N GLU A 35 -46.33 25.94 -39.48
CA GLU A 35 -44.86 25.90 -39.61
C GLU A 35 -44.15 26.46 -38.38
N ALA A 36 -44.69 27.51 -37.75
CA ALA A 36 -44.12 28.08 -36.54
C ALA A 36 -44.18 27.12 -35.33
N ASP A 37 -45.23 26.30 -35.24
CA ASP A 37 -45.36 25.29 -34.20
C ASP A 37 -44.43 24.10 -34.44
N LYS A 38 -44.29 23.65 -35.70
CA LYS A 38 -43.31 22.64 -36.10
C LYS A 38 -41.89 23.08 -35.78
N ASP A 39 -41.51 24.29 -36.16
CA ASP A 39 -40.18 24.86 -35.90
C ASP A 39 -39.88 24.92 -34.40
N ARG A 40 -40.85 25.38 -33.59
CA ARG A 40 -40.70 25.41 -32.13
C ARG A 40 -40.48 24.01 -31.56
N MET A 41 -41.28 23.02 -31.99
CA MET A 41 -41.15 21.64 -31.50
C MET A 41 -39.83 21.00 -31.94
N LEU A 42 -39.37 21.26 -33.17
CA LEU A 42 -38.07 20.78 -33.65
C LEU A 42 -36.92 21.39 -32.86
N LEU A 43 -36.96 22.69 -32.58
CA LEU A 43 -35.96 23.36 -31.74
C LEU A 43 -35.93 22.79 -30.31
N GLU A 44 -37.09 22.43 -29.76
CA GLU A 44 -37.17 21.77 -28.46
C GLU A 44 -36.52 20.38 -28.47
N LEU A 45 -36.80 19.56 -29.50
CA LEU A 45 -36.17 18.26 -29.67
C LEU A 45 -34.64 18.36 -29.84
N GLU A 46 -34.17 19.33 -30.63
CA GLU A 46 -32.73 19.58 -30.78
C GLU A 46 -32.08 20.00 -29.46
N ARG A 47 -32.73 20.89 -28.71
CA ARG A 47 -32.27 21.32 -27.39
C ARG A 47 -32.16 20.14 -26.42
N GLU A 48 -33.20 19.30 -26.35
CA GLU A 48 -33.21 18.12 -25.48
C GLU A 48 -32.14 17.10 -25.88
N CYS A 49 -31.97 16.87 -27.18
CA CYS A 49 -30.94 15.98 -27.72
C CYS A 49 -29.53 16.47 -27.34
N LEU A 50 -29.26 17.76 -27.52
CA LEU A 50 -27.99 18.39 -27.14
C LEU A 50 -27.74 18.28 -25.63
N GLU A 51 -28.77 18.46 -24.81
CA GLU A 51 -28.64 18.34 -23.35
C GLU A 51 -28.29 16.91 -22.92
N VAL A 52 -28.86 15.89 -23.59
CA VAL A 52 -28.46 14.49 -23.36
C VAL A 52 -26.99 14.29 -23.72
N TYR A 53 -26.53 14.79 -24.86
CA TYR A 53 -25.11 14.67 -25.25
C TYR A 53 -24.19 15.39 -24.27
N ARG A 54 -24.50 16.63 -23.89
CA ARG A 54 -23.72 17.41 -22.93
C ARG A 54 -23.57 16.67 -21.61
N ARG A 55 -24.69 16.20 -21.04
CA ARG A 55 -24.68 15.40 -19.81
C ARG A 55 -23.83 14.13 -19.96
N LYS A 56 -23.90 13.42 -21.09
CA LYS A 56 -23.07 12.22 -21.33
C LYS A 56 -21.59 12.54 -21.45
N VAL A 57 -21.23 13.66 -22.05
CA VAL A 57 -19.86 14.17 -22.08
C VAL A 57 -19.38 14.49 -20.68
N ASP A 58 -20.19 15.19 -19.88
CA ASP A 58 -19.85 15.54 -18.49
C ASP A 58 -19.69 14.31 -17.61
N GLU A 59 -20.60 13.33 -17.72
CA GLU A 59 -20.51 12.03 -17.04
C GLU A 59 -19.18 11.31 -17.38
N ALA A 60 -18.80 11.30 -18.66
CA ALA A 60 -17.57 10.68 -19.13
C ALA A 60 -16.31 11.44 -18.67
N ALA A 61 -16.34 12.78 -18.70
CA ALA A 61 -15.26 13.64 -18.21
C ALA A 61 -15.04 13.43 -16.71
N ASN A 62 -16.12 13.38 -15.93
CA ASN A 62 -16.08 13.10 -14.49
C ASN A 62 -15.56 11.68 -14.19
N ALA A 63 -15.95 10.68 -14.98
CA ALA A 63 -15.40 9.33 -14.85
C ALA A 63 -13.89 9.30 -15.15
N LYS A 64 -13.43 10.01 -16.18
CA LYS A 64 -12.01 10.15 -16.51
C LYS A 64 -11.23 10.83 -15.37
N ALA A 65 -11.75 11.92 -14.81
CA ALA A 65 -11.12 12.62 -13.69
C ALA A 65 -10.97 11.72 -12.46
N ARG A 66 -12.00 10.95 -12.11
CA ARG A 66 -11.96 9.97 -11.01
C ARG A 66 -10.91 8.89 -11.23
N LEU A 67 -10.74 8.39 -12.46
CA LEU A 67 -9.69 7.42 -12.77
C LEU A 67 -8.30 8.01 -12.58
N HIS A 68 -8.06 9.25 -13.03
CA HIS A 68 -6.78 9.94 -12.79
C HIS A 68 -6.47 10.11 -11.31
N GLN A 69 -7.46 10.51 -10.50
CA GLN A 69 -7.29 10.63 -9.05
C GLN A 69 -6.96 9.29 -8.41
N SER A 70 -7.64 8.21 -8.81
CA SER A 70 -7.38 6.86 -8.30
C SER A 70 -5.97 6.37 -8.64
N ILE A 71 -5.52 6.61 -9.88
CA ILE A 71 -4.14 6.28 -10.30
C ILE A 71 -3.14 7.07 -9.44
N ALA A 72 -3.29 8.38 -9.32
CA ALA A 72 -2.39 9.21 -8.53
C ALA A 72 -2.34 8.78 -7.05
N ALA A 73 -3.49 8.42 -6.46
CA ALA A 73 -3.54 7.91 -5.10
C ALA A 73 -2.80 6.58 -4.95
N LYS A 74 -2.96 5.65 -5.90
CA LYS A 74 -2.25 4.37 -5.90
C LYS A 74 -0.75 4.53 -6.14
N GLU A 75 -0.34 5.46 -6.99
CA GLU A 75 1.07 5.80 -7.20
C GLU A 75 1.70 6.41 -5.94
N ALA A 76 0.98 7.26 -5.21
CA ALA A 76 1.42 7.81 -3.94
C ALA A 76 1.54 6.73 -2.84
N GLU A 77 0.57 5.81 -2.77
CA GLU A 77 0.62 4.65 -1.86
C GLU A 77 1.84 3.77 -2.18
N LEU A 78 2.07 3.48 -3.46
CA LEU A 78 3.22 2.72 -3.94
C LEU A 78 4.54 3.41 -3.57
N ALA A 79 4.67 4.73 -3.80
CA ALA A 79 5.85 5.49 -3.43
C ALA A 79 6.13 5.45 -1.92
N THR A 80 5.08 5.53 -1.10
CA THR A 80 5.19 5.44 0.37
C THR A 80 5.68 4.06 0.81
N LEU A 81 5.14 2.99 0.23
CA LEU A 81 5.57 1.62 0.52
C LEU A 81 7.02 1.38 0.09
N MET A 82 7.40 1.84 -1.11
CA MET A 82 8.77 1.77 -1.61
C MET A 82 9.76 2.50 -0.70
N ALA A 83 9.40 3.70 -0.24
CA ALA A 83 10.22 4.47 0.69
C ALA A 83 10.40 3.74 2.02
N ALA A 84 9.32 3.22 2.62
CA ALA A 84 9.38 2.48 3.87
C ALA A 84 10.24 1.21 3.76
N LEU A 85 10.17 0.50 2.62
CA LEU A 85 10.96 -0.71 2.36
C LEU A 85 12.40 -0.41 1.88
N GLY A 86 12.75 0.85 1.64
CA GLY A 86 14.03 1.26 1.07
C GLY A 86 14.26 0.75 -0.36
N GLU A 87 13.19 0.44 -1.11
CA GLU A 87 13.26 -0.08 -2.46
C GLU A 87 13.20 1.07 -3.47
N LEU A 88 14.36 1.56 -3.90
CA LEU A 88 14.45 2.53 -4.98
C LEU A 88 14.51 1.79 -6.32
N ASN A 89 13.35 1.52 -6.93
CA ASN A 89 13.32 1.00 -8.29
C ASN A 89 13.45 2.17 -9.29
N ILE A 90 14.57 2.23 -10.00
CA ILE A 90 14.89 3.22 -11.04
C ILE A 90 13.94 3.06 -12.26
N HIS A 91 13.30 1.91 -12.40
CA HIS A 91 12.28 1.61 -13.42
C HIS A 91 10.87 1.68 -12.86
N SER A 92 10.53 2.72 -12.09
CA SER A 92 9.16 2.89 -11.59
C SER A 92 8.18 2.93 -12.78
N PRO A 93 7.13 2.09 -12.82
CA PRO A 93 6.07 2.17 -13.83
C PRO A 93 5.40 3.55 -13.90
N ILE A 94 5.54 4.33 -12.82
CA ILE A 94 5.11 5.73 -12.66
C ILE A 94 5.65 6.64 -13.77
N GLN A 95 6.80 6.33 -14.40
CA GLN A 95 7.40 7.20 -15.41
C GLN A 95 7.22 6.74 -16.86
N SER A 96 7.06 5.44 -17.14
CA SER A 96 7.17 4.91 -18.51
C SER A 96 5.86 4.84 -19.31
N GLU A 97 4.68 4.88 -18.68
CA GLU A 97 3.39 4.74 -19.38
C GLU A 97 2.63 6.04 -19.65
N LYS A 98 3.30 7.20 -19.61
CA LYS A 98 2.59 8.49 -19.56
C LYS A 98 1.81 8.90 -20.82
N LYS A 99 1.90 8.21 -21.95
CA LYS A 99 1.23 8.65 -23.19
C LYS A 99 0.73 7.48 -24.05
N GLY A 100 -0.42 6.91 -23.72
CA GLY A 100 -1.19 6.13 -24.70
C GLY A 100 -2.01 4.95 -24.17
N THR A 101 -1.80 4.50 -22.92
CA THR A 101 -2.58 3.39 -22.36
C THR A 101 -3.91 3.88 -21.80
N ALA A 102 -4.96 3.04 -21.93
CA ALA A 102 -6.27 3.37 -21.39
C ALA A 102 -6.21 3.43 -19.85
N LEU A 103 -6.77 4.47 -19.24
CA LEU A 103 -6.69 4.70 -17.78
C LEU A 103 -7.11 3.48 -16.95
N LYS A 104 -8.12 2.73 -17.40
CA LYS A 104 -8.54 1.48 -16.73
C LYS A 104 -7.45 0.41 -16.73
N LYS A 105 -6.68 0.29 -17.82
CA LYS A 105 -5.55 -0.65 -17.91
C LYS A 105 -4.40 -0.20 -17.03
N GLN A 106 -4.11 1.10 -17.02
CA GLN A 106 -3.06 1.67 -16.19
C GLN A 106 -3.37 1.49 -14.69
N LEU A 107 -4.62 1.69 -14.28
CA LEU A 107 -5.03 1.40 -12.90
C LEU A 107 -4.90 -0.09 -12.55
N ALA A 108 -5.26 -0.97 -13.49
CA ALA A 108 -5.16 -2.42 -13.29
C ALA A 108 -3.70 -2.92 -13.20
N SER A 109 -2.72 -2.23 -13.77
CA SER A 109 -1.31 -2.60 -13.65
C SER A 109 -0.67 -2.12 -12.34
N VAL A 110 -1.10 -0.97 -11.79
CA VAL A 110 -0.58 -0.45 -10.52
C VAL A 110 -1.10 -1.24 -9.31
N ALA A 111 -2.37 -1.68 -9.33
CA ALA A 111 -2.99 -2.39 -8.22
C ALA A 111 -2.20 -3.61 -7.69
N PRO A 112 -1.77 -4.59 -8.52
CA PRO A 112 -1.04 -5.75 -8.02
C PRO A 112 0.33 -5.40 -7.41
N LEU A 113 0.98 -4.33 -7.89
CA LEU A 113 2.27 -3.88 -7.35
C LEU A 113 2.14 -3.34 -5.92
N VAL A 114 1.06 -2.59 -5.66
CA VAL A 114 0.74 -2.11 -4.32
C VAL A 114 0.51 -3.28 -3.37
N GLU A 115 -0.26 -4.29 -3.80
CA GLU A 115 -0.56 -5.45 -2.96
C GLU A 115 0.68 -6.31 -2.68
N ASP A 116 1.57 -6.51 -3.66
CA ASP A 116 2.85 -7.19 -3.45
C ASP A 116 3.72 -6.45 -2.40
N LEU A 117 3.85 -5.13 -2.53
CA LEU A 117 4.62 -4.33 -1.57
C LEU A 117 4.01 -4.32 -0.17
N LYS A 118 2.67 -4.40 -0.03
CA LYS A 118 2.01 -4.56 1.27
C LYS A 118 2.35 -5.88 1.92
N LEU A 119 2.26 -6.99 1.18
CA LEU A 119 2.64 -8.30 1.68
C LEU A 119 4.11 -8.32 2.10
N LYS A 120 4.97 -7.67 1.32
CA LYS A 120 6.39 -7.53 1.63
C LYS A 120 6.66 -6.67 2.87
N LYS A 121 5.87 -5.61 3.09
CA LYS A 121 5.91 -4.79 4.30
C LYS A 121 5.55 -5.62 5.53
N GLU A 122 4.48 -6.40 5.45
CA GLU A 122 4.01 -7.26 6.54
C GLU A 122 5.08 -8.29 6.94
N GLU A 123 5.66 -8.98 5.95
CA GLU A 123 6.76 -9.92 6.20
C GLU A 123 7.98 -9.22 6.83
N ARG A 124 8.31 -7.99 6.40
CA ARG A 124 9.41 -7.23 7.00
C ARG A 124 9.12 -6.87 8.45
N ILE A 125 7.91 -6.43 8.76
CA ILE A 125 7.46 -6.12 10.13
C ILE A 125 7.64 -7.33 11.03
N LYS A 126 7.22 -8.51 10.57
CA LYS A 126 7.40 -9.76 11.30
C LYS A 126 8.87 -10.06 11.59
N GLN A 127 9.74 -9.92 10.60
CA GLN A 127 11.19 -10.11 10.78
C GLN A 127 11.79 -9.16 11.81
N PHE A 128 11.41 -7.89 11.78
CA PHE A 128 11.87 -6.91 12.78
C PHE A 128 11.39 -7.27 14.19
N SER A 129 10.11 -7.62 14.33
CA SER A 129 9.52 -8.07 15.61
C SER A 129 10.26 -9.27 16.19
N ASP A 130 10.54 -10.29 15.36
CA ASP A 130 11.23 -11.51 15.79
C ASP A 130 12.67 -11.22 16.25
N ILE A 131 13.38 -10.31 15.56
CA ILE A 131 14.76 -9.92 15.93
C ILE A 131 14.76 -9.08 17.20
N GLN A 132 13.83 -8.13 17.35
CA GLN A 132 13.70 -7.30 18.55
C GLN A 132 13.40 -8.16 19.78
N ALA A 133 12.46 -9.11 19.67
CA ALA A 133 12.17 -10.05 20.76
C ALA A 133 13.40 -10.87 21.19
N GLN A 134 14.23 -11.30 20.23
CA GLN A 134 15.48 -12.00 20.52
C GLN A 134 16.52 -11.10 21.20
N ILE A 135 16.66 -9.85 20.76
CA ILE A 135 17.56 -8.86 21.36
C ILE A 135 17.14 -8.60 22.81
N GLU A 136 15.86 -8.35 23.08
CA GLU A 136 15.33 -8.11 24.42
C GLU A 136 15.59 -9.30 25.35
N LYS A 137 15.31 -10.52 24.86
CA LYS A 137 15.58 -11.74 25.60
C LYS A 137 17.05 -11.86 26.01
N ILE A 138 17.98 -11.74 25.05
CA ILE A 138 19.42 -11.88 25.32
C ILE A 138 19.92 -10.76 26.22
N SER A 139 19.46 -9.53 26.02
CA SER A 139 19.85 -8.38 26.84
C SER A 139 19.41 -8.56 28.30
N GLY A 140 18.20 -9.08 28.53
CA GLY A 140 17.72 -9.43 29.87
C GLY A 140 18.54 -10.55 30.52
N GLU A 141 18.93 -11.57 29.75
CA GLU A 141 19.80 -12.65 30.22
C GLU A 141 21.22 -12.17 30.58
N ILE A 142 21.79 -11.23 29.82
CA ILE A 142 23.13 -10.67 30.07
C ILE A 142 23.15 -9.77 31.31
N SER A 143 22.16 -8.89 31.45
CA SER A 143 22.11 -7.90 32.53
C SER A 143 21.73 -8.48 33.89
N GLY A 144 21.33 -9.76 33.96
CA GLY A 144 20.81 -10.39 35.17
C GLY A 144 19.51 -9.78 35.69
N CYS A 145 18.96 -8.78 35.00
CA CYS A 145 17.74 -8.07 35.33
C CYS A 145 16.62 -8.60 34.43
N GLY A 146 15.89 -9.58 34.94
CA GLY A 146 14.56 -9.86 34.42
C GLY A 146 13.69 -8.63 34.67
N HIS A 147 13.18 -8.04 33.59
CA HIS A 147 12.19 -6.96 33.57
C HIS A 147 12.74 -5.51 33.55
N PHE A 148 13.19 -5.08 32.36
CA PHE A 148 12.91 -3.72 31.90
C PHE A 148 12.25 -3.82 30.52
N ILE A 149 10.91 -3.77 30.51
CA ILE A 149 10.17 -3.41 29.30
C ILE A 149 10.57 -1.96 29.02
N SER A 150 11.55 -1.75 28.14
CA SER A 150 11.79 -0.43 27.57
C SER A 150 10.57 -0.09 26.72
N PRO A 151 9.83 1.00 27.00
CA PRO A 151 8.62 1.35 26.25
C PRO A 151 8.93 1.86 24.83
N VAL A 152 10.16 1.67 24.34
CA VAL A 152 10.64 2.16 23.05
C VAL A 152 10.38 1.16 21.92
N SER A 153 10.17 -0.13 22.21
CA SER A 153 10.04 -1.16 21.16
C SER A 153 8.63 -1.29 20.58
N SER A 154 7.59 -0.78 21.26
CA SER A 154 6.19 -1.01 20.88
C SER A 154 5.50 0.16 20.17
N LEU A 155 6.16 1.31 20.02
CA LEU A 155 5.56 2.46 19.35
C LEU A 155 5.81 2.39 17.84
N ASN A 156 4.78 1.88 17.14
CA ASN A 156 4.51 1.97 15.71
C ASN A 156 5.62 1.48 14.76
N LEU A 157 5.75 0.15 14.59
CA LEU A 157 6.47 -0.44 13.45
C LEU A 157 5.88 -0.05 12.08
N GLU A 158 4.61 0.41 12.05
CA GLU A 158 3.92 0.83 10.83
C GLU A 158 4.56 2.05 10.14
N GLU A 159 5.32 2.87 10.89
CA GLU A 159 5.93 4.12 10.44
C GLU A 159 7.49 4.08 10.42
N GLN A 160 8.09 2.91 10.68
CA GLN A 160 9.55 2.75 10.77
C GLN A 160 10.24 2.54 9.41
N ASP A 161 11.54 2.86 9.35
CA ASP A 161 12.44 2.45 8.26
C ASP A 161 12.57 0.93 8.25
N LEU A 162 11.82 0.28 7.36
CA LEU A 162 11.81 -1.18 7.14
C LEU A 162 12.82 -1.59 6.06
N SER A 163 13.78 -0.73 5.74
CA SER A 163 14.79 -1.04 4.73
C SER A 163 15.62 -2.26 5.11
N LEU A 164 16.11 -2.96 4.07
CA LEU A 164 17.02 -4.09 4.27
C LEU A 164 18.29 -3.68 5.03
N ARG A 165 18.77 -2.45 4.81
CA ARG A 165 19.90 -1.87 5.56
C ARG A 165 19.61 -1.81 7.06
N LYS A 166 18.42 -1.36 7.44
CA LYS A 166 18.05 -1.32 8.86
C LYS A 166 17.92 -2.71 9.44
N LEU A 167 17.34 -3.65 8.68
CA LEU A 167 17.23 -5.04 9.10
C LEU A 167 18.61 -5.67 9.37
N THR A 168 19.60 -5.42 8.51
CA THR A 168 20.96 -5.95 8.70
C THR A 168 21.69 -5.33 9.88
N GLU A 169 21.42 -4.06 10.23
CA GLU A 169 21.90 -3.45 11.48
C GLU A 169 21.39 -4.23 12.71
N TYR A 170 20.09 -4.50 12.78
CA TYR A 170 19.48 -5.26 13.88
C TYR A 170 20.03 -6.69 13.97
N GLN A 171 20.18 -7.38 12.83
CA GLN A 171 20.80 -8.70 12.79
C GLN A 171 22.27 -8.68 13.24
N SER A 172 23.00 -7.60 12.94
CA SER A 172 24.40 -7.44 13.38
C SER A 172 24.50 -7.18 14.88
N HIS A 173 23.59 -6.37 15.43
CA HIS A 173 23.48 -6.14 16.87
C HIS A 173 23.14 -7.42 17.62
N LEU A 174 22.15 -8.20 17.13
CA LEU A 174 21.80 -9.49 17.72
C LEU A 174 23.00 -10.45 17.75
N ARG A 175 23.77 -10.54 16.66
CA ARG A 175 25.00 -11.37 16.61
C ARG A 175 26.07 -10.91 17.60
N ALA A 176 26.21 -9.61 17.81
CA ALA A 176 27.16 -9.06 18.79
C ALA A 176 26.77 -9.45 20.23
N LEU A 177 25.49 -9.31 20.58
CA LEU A 177 24.96 -9.72 21.89
C LEU A 177 25.10 -11.22 22.14
N GLN A 178 24.82 -12.05 21.12
CA GLN A 178 25.03 -13.49 21.20
C GLN A 178 26.50 -13.84 21.50
N LYS A 179 27.45 -13.13 20.88
CA LYS A 179 28.89 -13.32 21.13
C LYS A 179 29.28 -12.89 22.55
N GLU A 180 28.77 -11.76 23.02
CA GLU A 180 29.02 -11.26 24.38
C GLU A 180 28.52 -12.25 25.43
N LYS A 181 27.28 -12.76 25.28
CA LYS A 181 26.72 -13.78 26.17
C LYS A 181 27.63 -15.00 26.30
N VAL A 182 28.12 -15.55 25.17
CA VAL A 182 29.02 -16.71 25.16
C VAL A 182 30.35 -16.38 25.85
N CYS A 183 30.89 -15.17 25.66
CA CYS A 183 32.11 -14.71 26.32
C CYS A 183 31.93 -14.66 27.84
N LEU A 184 30.85 -14.04 28.33
CA LEU A 184 30.54 -13.95 29.76
C LEU A 184 30.36 -15.33 30.39
N GLN A 185 29.64 -16.24 29.71
CA GLN A 185 29.49 -17.62 30.18
C GLN A 185 30.82 -18.37 30.23
N SER A 186 31.70 -18.19 29.24
CA SER A 186 33.03 -18.78 29.24
C SER A 186 33.89 -18.23 30.39
N MET A 187 33.85 -16.93 30.64
CA MET A 187 34.57 -16.29 31.75
C MET A 187 34.08 -16.79 33.12
N LEU A 188 32.77 -16.94 33.30
CA LEU A 188 32.18 -17.47 34.54
C LEU A 188 32.49 -18.96 34.77
N SER A 189 32.71 -19.73 33.69
CA SER A 189 33.03 -21.16 33.75
C SER A 189 34.52 -21.46 33.96
N GLN A 190 35.41 -20.47 33.88
CA GLN A 190 36.84 -20.67 34.14
C GLN A 190 37.11 -20.61 35.65
N PRO A 191 37.92 -21.53 36.22
CA PRO A 191 38.36 -21.40 37.61
C PRO A 191 39.11 -20.08 37.76
N MET A 192 38.77 -19.28 38.78
CA MET A 192 39.44 -18.01 39.11
C MET A 192 40.93 -18.11 38.79
N SER A 193 41.39 -17.35 37.80
CA SER A 193 42.82 -17.28 37.51
C SER A 193 43.54 -16.85 38.79
N SER A 194 44.73 -17.39 39.00
CA SER A 194 45.55 -17.19 40.21
C SER A 194 45.71 -15.71 40.60
N VAL A 195 45.55 -14.79 39.65
CA VAL A 195 45.58 -13.33 39.83
C VAL A 195 44.42 -12.83 40.71
N TRP A 196 43.21 -13.35 40.53
CA TRP A 196 42.05 -12.99 41.38
C TRP A 196 42.08 -13.68 42.74
N ARG A 197 42.69 -14.87 42.81
CA ARG A 197 42.88 -15.60 44.08
C ARG A 197 43.82 -14.86 45.04
N SER A 198 44.89 -14.23 44.54
CA SER A 198 45.80 -13.42 45.38
C SER A 198 45.12 -12.14 45.89
N ASN A 199 44.39 -11.40 45.04
CA ASN A 199 43.73 -10.15 45.46
C ASN A 199 42.58 -10.38 46.47
N PHE A 200 41.92 -11.54 46.42
CA PHE A 200 40.89 -11.91 47.41
C PHE A 200 41.48 -12.36 48.75
N ILE A 201 42.65 -13.04 48.75
CA ILE A 201 43.35 -13.45 49.98
C ILE A 201 44.00 -12.24 50.68
N ASP A 202 44.55 -11.27 49.93
CA ASP A 202 45.10 -10.05 50.53
C ASP A 202 44.01 -9.16 51.15
N SER A 203 42.79 -9.16 50.59
CA SER A 203 41.68 -8.38 51.15
C SER A 203 41.11 -8.96 52.46
N THR A 204 41.24 -10.27 52.70
CA THR A 204 40.79 -10.90 53.96
C THR A 204 41.86 -10.87 55.06
N HIS A 205 43.14 -10.70 54.71
CA HIS A 205 44.21 -10.52 55.69
C HIS A 205 44.28 -9.10 56.29
N ILE A 206 43.71 -8.09 55.63
CA ILE A 206 43.66 -6.71 56.16
C ILE A 206 42.56 -6.54 57.23
N VAL A 207 41.53 -7.39 57.25
CA VAL A 207 40.40 -7.27 58.20
C VAL A 207 40.62 -8.03 59.52
N ASN A 208 41.62 -8.92 59.61
CA ASN A 208 41.88 -9.74 60.80
C ASN A 208 43.07 -9.26 61.68
N ASN A 209 43.57 -8.04 61.47
CA ASN A 209 44.65 -7.44 62.28
C ASN A 209 44.29 -6.04 62.83
N LEU A 210 43.02 -5.82 63.18
CA LEU A 210 42.55 -4.70 63.99
C LEU A 210 41.80 -5.22 65.22
#